data_AF-A0A9Q0VW62-F1
#
_entry.id   AF-A0A9Q0VW62-F1
#
_cell.length_a   1.000
_cell.length_b   1.000
_cell.length_c   1.000
_cell.angle_alpha   90.00
_cell.angle_beta   90.00
_cell.angle_gamma   90.00
#
_symmetry.space_group_name_H-M   'P 1'
#
loop_
_entity.id
_entity.type
_entity.pdbx_description
1 polymer ?
#
loop_
_entity_poly.entity_id
_entity_poly.type
_entity_poly.pdbx_seq_one_letter_code
_entity_poly.pdbx_strand_id
1 'polypeptide(L)'
;MRAGGCTVQQALTAEAASVIKQAVTLARRRGHAQVTPLHVANTMLSASTGLLRTACLQSHSHPLQCKALELCFNVALNRLPTSTSNPMICTPSRQFPSISNALVAAFKRAQAHQRRGSIENQQQPLLAVKVALEQLMISILDDPSVSRVMKEAGFSSTQVKKQC
;
A
#
# COMPACT_ATOMS: atom_id res chain seq x y z
N MET A 1 -10.53 -14.95 13.85
CA MET A 1 -11.26 -13.97 13.01
C MET A 1 -10.55 -13.84 11.66
N ARG A 2 -10.99 -14.55 10.61
CA ARG A 2 -10.27 -14.72 9.32
C ARG A 2 -10.96 -14.09 8.10
N ALA A 3 -11.99 -13.27 8.31
CA ALA A 3 -12.89 -12.78 7.25
C ALA A 3 -12.53 -11.41 6.63
N GLY A 4 -11.58 -10.67 7.20
CA GLY A 4 -11.31 -9.28 6.77
C GLY A 4 -10.59 -9.12 5.42
N GLY A 5 -9.87 -10.15 4.95
CA GLY A 5 -9.11 -10.06 3.70
C GLY A 5 -9.96 -10.17 2.44
N CYS A 6 -11.00 -11.00 2.46
CA CYS A 6 -11.84 -11.25 1.29
C CYS A 6 -12.78 -10.07 0.97
N THR A 7 -13.29 -9.39 2.00
CA THR A 7 -14.20 -8.23 1.82
C THR A 7 -13.46 -7.01 1.28
N VAL A 8 -12.22 -6.78 1.71
CA VAL A 8 -11.37 -5.70 1.19
C VAL A 8 -11.13 -5.88 -0.31
N GLN A 9 -10.80 -7.09 -0.77
CA GLN A 9 -10.51 -7.32 -2.20
C GLN A 9 -11.73 -7.11 -3.11
N GLN A 10 -12.94 -7.39 -2.63
CA GLN A 10 -14.18 -7.17 -3.39
C GLN A 10 -14.49 -5.68 -3.60
N ALA A 11 -13.99 -4.81 -2.71
CA ALA A 11 -14.16 -3.36 -2.77
C ALA A 11 -13.04 -2.64 -3.56
N LEU A 12 -12.07 -3.35 -4.13
CA LEU A 12 -10.96 -2.78 -4.90
C LEU A 12 -11.18 -2.94 -6.40
N THR A 13 -10.66 -2.00 -7.18
CA THR A 13 -10.48 -2.19 -8.64
C THR A 13 -9.53 -3.36 -8.91
N ALA A 14 -9.58 -3.94 -10.11
CA ALA A 14 -8.71 -5.06 -10.47
C ALA A 14 -7.22 -4.70 -10.33
N GLU A 15 -6.87 -3.47 -10.71
CA GLU A 15 -5.52 -2.92 -10.59
C GLU A 15 -5.08 -2.79 -9.12
N ALA A 16 -5.89 -2.13 -8.28
CA ALA A 16 -5.61 -2.00 -6.85
C ALA A 16 -5.51 -3.38 -6.16
N ALA A 17 -6.38 -4.33 -6.50
CA ALA A 17 -6.31 -5.69 -5.99
C ALA A 17 -5.02 -6.42 -6.41
N SER A 18 -4.52 -6.17 -7.63
CA SER A 18 -3.24 -6.71 -8.11
C SER A 18 -2.06 -6.23 -7.27
N VAL A 19 -2.01 -4.92 -6.99
CA VAL A 19 -0.99 -4.32 -6.11
C VAL A 19 -1.03 -4.95 -4.71
N ILE A 20 -2.22 -5.15 -4.14
CA ILE A 20 -2.35 -5.81 -2.83
C ILE A 20 -1.88 -7.27 -2.87
N LYS A 21 -2.19 -8.03 -3.93
CA LYS A 21 -1.69 -9.41 -4.09
C LYS A 21 -0.17 -9.47 -4.21
N GLN A 22 0.44 -8.52 -4.90
CA GLN A 22 1.89 -8.38 -4.99
C GLN A 22 2.50 -8.00 -3.63
N ALA A 23 1.88 -7.08 -2.88
CA ALA A 23 2.31 -6.71 -1.54
C ALA A 23 2.22 -7.88 -0.53
N VAL A 24 1.16 -8.70 -0.62
CA VAL A 24 1.03 -9.96 0.13
C VAL A 24 2.18 -10.92 -0.21
N THR A 25 2.51 -11.05 -1.50
CA THR A 25 3.62 -11.90 -1.95
C THR A 25 4.96 -11.40 -1.44
N LEU A 26 5.16 -10.07 -1.43
CA LEU A 26 6.36 -9.42 -0.88
C LEU A 26 6.50 -9.67 0.63
N ALA A 27 5.43 -9.48 1.40
CA ALA A 27 5.42 -9.74 2.85
C ALA A 27 5.75 -11.21 3.15
N ARG A 28 5.16 -12.15 2.41
CA ARG A 28 5.44 -13.58 2.53
C ARG A 28 6.89 -13.92 2.20
N ARG A 29 7.44 -13.37 1.10
CA ARG A 29 8.85 -13.58 0.71
C ARG A 29 9.82 -13.06 1.78
N ARG A 30 9.45 -12.00 2.49
CA ARG A 30 10.24 -11.41 3.57
C ARG A 30 10.02 -12.06 4.94
N GLY A 31 9.11 -13.04 5.06
CA GLY A 31 8.81 -13.70 6.32
C GLY A 31 8.07 -12.80 7.33
N HIS A 32 7.34 -11.79 6.86
CA HIS A 32 6.58 -10.87 7.71
C HIS A 32 5.20 -11.44 8.03
N ALA A 33 4.77 -11.32 9.28
CA ALA A 33 3.44 -11.78 9.74
C ALA A 33 2.27 -10.99 9.13
N GLN A 34 2.52 -9.75 8.70
CA GLN A 34 1.51 -8.81 8.27
C GLN A 34 1.90 -8.07 6.99
N VAL A 35 0.90 -7.79 6.17
CA VAL A 35 0.98 -6.83 5.07
C VAL A 35 0.67 -5.44 5.62
N THR A 36 1.58 -4.50 5.40
CA THR A 36 1.54 -3.13 5.94
C THR A 36 1.51 -2.10 4.81
N PRO A 37 1.19 -0.83 5.09
CA PRO A 37 1.25 0.24 4.09
C PRO A 37 2.62 0.35 3.38
N LEU A 38 3.72 0.07 4.09
CA LEU A 38 5.08 0.03 3.51
C LEU A 38 5.21 -1.02 2.39
N HIS A 39 4.59 -2.20 2.54
CA HIS A 39 4.60 -3.22 1.48
C HIS A 39 3.86 -2.73 0.24
N VAL A 40 2.73 -2.05 0.42
CA VAL A 40 1.91 -1.52 -0.68
C VAL A 40 2.65 -0.38 -1.37
N ALA A 41 3.21 0.58 -0.61
CA ALA A 41 4.00 1.68 -1.14
C ALA A 41 5.21 1.20 -1.95
N ASN A 42 6.00 0.26 -1.40
CA ASN A 42 7.14 -0.32 -2.13
C ASN A 42 6.67 -1.02 -3.42
N THR A 43 5.58 -1.78 -3.37
CA THR A 43 5.03 -2.47 -4.54
C THR A 43 4.62 -1.48 -5.63
N MET A 44 3.93 -0.39 -5.28
CA MET A 44 3.54 0.65 -6.24
C MET A 44 4.76 1.36 -6.83
N LEU A 45 5.82 1.59 -6.05
CA LEU A 45 7.04 2.26 -6.51
C LEU A 45 7.91 1.38 -7.42
N SER A 46 7.91 0.06 -7.21
CA SER A 46 8.66 -0.89 -8.03
C SER A 46 8.11 -1.03 -9.45
N ALA A 47 6.85 -0.65 -9.70
CA ALA A 47 6.30 -0.59 -11.06
C ALA A 47 6.92 0.59 -11.82
N SER A 48 7.70 0.30 -12.87
CA SER A 48 8.47 1.30 -13.64
C SER A 48 7.60 2.38 -14.28
N THR A 49 6.36 2.05 -14.63
CA THR A 49 5.35 2.97 -15.20
C THR A 49 4.17 3.18 -14.25
N GLY A 50 4.32 2.86 -12.96
CA GLY A 50 3.26 2.99 -11.97
C GLY A 50 3.02 4.45 -11.56
N LEU A 51 1.77 4.76 -11.20
CA LEU A 51 1.33 6.11 -10.78
C LEU A 51 2.26 6.75 -9.74
N LEU A 52 2.61 5.99 -8.69
CA LEU A 52 3.48 6.49 -7.61
C LEU A 52 4.87 6.88 -8.12
N ARG A 53 5.45 6.08 -9.02
CA ARG A 53 6.78 6.36 -9.55
C ARG A 53 6.78 7.60 -10.43
N THR A 54 5.78 7.75 -11.29
CA THR A 54 5.58 8.94 -12.11
C THR A 54 5.38 10.18 -11.24
N ALA A 55 4.51 10.11 -10.22
CA ALA A 55 4.27 11.19 -9.28
C ALA A 55 5.54 11.59 -8.50
N CYS A 56 6.36 10.61 -8.09
CA CYS A 56 7.66 10.88 -7.47
C CYS A 56 8.59 11.65 -8.42
N LEU A 57 8.72 11.22 -9.68
CA LEU A 57 9.56 11.87 -10.70
C LEU A 57 9.06 13.27 -11.09
N GLN A 58 7.74 13.52 -11.03
CA GLN A 58 7.17 14.84 -11.29
C GLN A 58 7.35 15.79 -10.09
N SER A 59 7.28 15.25 -8.86
CA SER A 59 7.48 16.04 -7.64
C SER A 59 8.94 16.43 -7.42
N HIS A 60 9.87 15.69 -8.01
CA HIS A 60 11.32 15.78 -7.78
C HIS A 60 12.08 15.43 -9.05
N SER A 61 12.98 16.31 -9.48
CA SER A 61 13.59 16.23 -10.82
C SER A 61 14.65 15.14 -11.02
N HIS A 62 15.12 14.45 -9.97
CA HIS A 62 16.31 13.59 -10.08
C HIS A 62 16.00 12.08 -9.98
N PRO A 63 16.25 11.27 -11.04
CA PRO A 63 15.97 9.83 -11.06
C PRO A 63 16.61 9.02 -9.90
N LEU A 64 17.78 9.48 -9.41
CA LEU A 64 18.46 8.84 -8.27
C LEU A 64 17.65 8.91 -6.97
N GLN A 65 16.80 9.93 -6.79
CA GLN A 65 15.99 10.03 -5.57
C GLN A 65 14.91 8.96 -5.53
N CYS A 66 14.29 8.62 -6.66
CA CYS A 66 13.35 7.50 -6.72
C CYS A 66 14.05 6.18 -6.33
N LYS A 67 15.32 6.02 -6.72
CA LYS A 67 16.11 4.85 -6.29
C LYS A 67 16.45 4.89 -4.80
N ALA A 68 16.81 6.05 -4.27
CA ALA A 68 17.01 6.23 -2.83
C ALA A 68 15.73 5.92 -2.03
N LEU A 69 14.56 6.35 -2.50
CA LEU A 69 13.28 6.05 -1.90
C LEU A 69 12.98 4.55 -1.88
N GLU A 70 13.24 3.85 -2.99
CA GLU A 70 13.12 2.39 -3.04
C GLU A 70 14.04 1.72 -2.00
N LEU A 71 15.28 2.19 -1.85
CA LEU A 71 16.20 1.70 -0.82
C LEU A 71 15.68 1.97 0.60
N CYS A 72 15.20 3.19 0.88
CA CYS A 72 14.63 3.56 2.17
C CYS A 72 13.42 2.67 2.53
N PHE A 73 12.54 2.38 1.57
CA PHE A 73 11.44 1.42 1.79
C PHE A 73 11.96 0.02 2.10
N ASN A 74 12.96 -0.47 1.36
CA ASN A 74 13.54 -1.79 1.63
C ASN A 74 14.21 -1.88 3.02
N VAL A 75 14.88 -0.81 3.46
CA VAL A 75 15.45 -0.69 4.81
C VAL A 75 14.34 -0.70 5.87
N ALA A 76 13.29 0.10 5.68
CA ALA A 76 12.16 0.13 6.60
C ALA A 76 11.45 -1.24 6.69
N LEU A 77 11.30 -1.93 5.56
CA LEU A 77 10.76 -3.28 5.50
C LEU A 77 11.66 -4.28 6.25
N ASN A 78 13.00 -4.16 6.18
CA ASN A 78 13.92 -5.02 6.93
C ASN A 78 13.83 -4.83 8.46
N ARG A 79 13.29 -3.70 8.92
CA ARG A 79 13.10 -3.41 10.34
C ARG A 79 11.77 -3.94 10.90
N LEU A 80 10.88 -4.47 10.04
CA LEU A 80 9.62 -5.02 10.49
C LEU A 80 9.83 -6.34 11.26
N PRO A 81 8.98 -6.65 12.26
CA PRO A 81 9.05 -7.93 12.95
C PRO A 81 8.87 -9.10 11.96
N THR A 82 9.86 -9.98 11.91
CA THR A 82 9.75 -11.24 11.18
C THR A 82 9.04 -12.25 12.06
N SER A 83 8.22 -13.12 11.45
CA SER A 83 7.68 -14.27 12.15
C SER A 83 8.84 -15.23 12.40
N THR A 84 9.50 -15.11 13.54
CA THR A 84 10.48 -16.11 13.99
C THR A 84 9.76 -17.44 14.10
N SER A 85 10.04 -18.35 13.16
CA SER A 85 9.68 -19.75 13.28
C SER A 85 10.38 -20.29 14.52
N ASN A 86 9.63 -20.56 15.58
CA ASN A 86 10.16 -21.29 16.73
C ASN A 86 10.71 -22.63 16.21
N PRO A 87 11.99 -22.98 16.44
CA PRO A 87 12.62 -24.16 15.84
C PRO A 87 12.08 -25.49 16.40
N MET A 88 11.17 -25.47 17.39
CA MET A 88 10.59 -26.67 18.01
C MET A 88 9.18 -27.03 17.55
N ILE A 89 8.55 -26.29 16.64
CA ILE A 89 7.26 -26.70 16.05
C ILE A 89 7.41 -26.70 14.53
N CYS A 90 7.88 -27.83 14.01
CA CYS A 90 7.77 -28.23 12.62
C CYS A 90 6.28 -28.35 12.25
N THR A 91 5.62 -27.22 12.02
CA THR A 91 4.47 -27.17 11.14
C THR A 91 4.80 -26.18 10.03
N PRO A 92 4.97 -26.63 8.76
CA PRO A 92 5.07 -25.74 7.62
C PRO A 92 3.67 -25.22 7.31
N SER A 93 3.02 -24.58 8.28
CA SER A 93 1.82 -23.82 8.02
C SER A 93 2.27 -22.65 7.17
N ARG A 94 1.96 -22.71 5.88
CA ARG A 94 2.00 -21.57 4.94
C ARG A 94 1.13 -20.45 5.52
N GLN A 95 1.64 -19.73 6.52
CA GLN A 95 0.91 -18.66 7.15
C GLN A 95 0.86 -17.52 6.13
N PHE A 96 -0.30 -17.32 5.53
CA PHE A 96 -0.56 -16.14 4.73
C PHE A 96 -0.50 -14.92 5.65
N PRO A 97 0.26 -13.87 5.28
CA PRO A 97 0.37 -12.69 6.12
C PRO A 97 -1.01 -12.04 6.24
N SER A 98 -1.36 -11.63 7.46
CA SER A 98 -2.63 -10.94 7.70
C SER A 98 -2.54 -9.46 7.29
N ILE A 99 -3.66 -8.78 7.09
CA ILE A 99 -3.67 -7.34 6.77
C ILE A 99 -3.50 -6.56 8.09
N SER A 100 -2.54 -5.63 8.15
CA SER A 100 -2.32 -4.83 9.36
C SER A 100 -3.44 -3.81 9.60
N ASN A 101 -3.64 -3.41 10.86
CA ASN A 101 -4.64 -2.39 11.21
C ASN A 101 -4.41 -1.06 10.47
N ALA A 102 -3.15 -0.66 10.29
CA ALA A 102 -2.79 0.53 9.53
C ALA A 102 -3.24 0.44 8.06
N LEU A 103 -3.06 -0.74 7.43
CA LEU A 103 -3.52 -0.96 6.06
C LEU A 103 -5.05 -1.01 5.97
N VAL A 104 -5.74 -1.60 6.96
CA VAL A 104 -7.21 -1.53 7.06
C VAL A 104 -7.68 -0.07 7.17
N ALA A 105 -7.01 0.76 7.99
CA ALA A 105 -7.32 2.17 8.12
C ALA A 105 -7.13 2.91 6.79
N ALA A 106 -6.05 2.61 6.05
CA ALA A 106 -5.83 3.16 4.73
C ALA A 106 -6.96 2.80 3.74
N PHE A 107 -7.43 1.54 3.73
CA PHE A 107 -8.57 1.16 2.88
C PHE A 107 -9.85 1.90 3.25
N LYS A 108 -10.16 2.02 4.54
CA LYS A 108 -11.34 2.76 5.01
C LYS A 108 -11.28 4.24 4.62
N ARG A 109 -10.10 4.86 4.73
CA ARG A 109 -9.89 6.25 4.30
C ARG A 109 -10.08 6.40 2.78
N ALA A 110 -9.49 5.51 1.97
CA ALA A 110 -9.66 5.52 0.51
C ALA A 110 -11.14 5.35 0.10
N GLN A 111 -11.87 4.47 0.80
CA GLN A 111 -13.31 4.30 0.59
C GLN A 111 -14.13 5.54 0.98
N ALA A 112 -13.75 6.23 2.06
CA ALA A 112 -14.44 7.46 2.49
C ALA A 112 -14.30 8.61 1.48
N HIS A 113 -13.14 8.74 0.83
CA HIS A 113 -12.92 9.75 -0.22
C HIS A 113 -13.80 9.51 -1.45
N GLN A 114 -13.96 8.25 -1.86
CA GLN A 114 -14.86 7.88 -2.95
C GLN A 114 -16.34 8.22 -2.66
N ARG A 115 -16.78 8.09 -1.40
CA ARG A 115 -18.14 8.48 -1.01
C ARG A 115 -18.37 9.99 -1.10
N ARG A 116 -17.35 10.82 -0.84
CA ARG A 116 -17.47 12.29 -0.90
C ARG A 116 -17.49 12.83 -2.32
N GLY A 117 -16.82 12.18 -3.28
CA GLY A 117 -16.86 12.56 -4.70
C GLY A 117 -18.15 12.17 -5.45
N SER A 118 -19.02 11.35 -4.83
CA SER A 118 -20.25 10.84 -5.47
C SER A 118 -21.47 11.76 -5.33
N ILE A 119 -21.35 12.92 -4.67
CA ILE A 119 -22.50 13.79 -4.36
C ILE A 119 -23.00 14.54 -5.61
N GLU A 120 -22.20 14.65 -6.68
CA GLU A 120 -22.58 15.37 -7.91
C GLU A 120 -23.28 14.51 -8.98
N ASN A 121 -23.42 13.19 -8.77
CA ASN A 121 -24.02 12.29 -9.78
C ASN A 121 -25.13 11.41 -9.16
N GLN A 122 -26.32 12.01 -9.00
CA GLN A 122 -27.51 11.42 -8.34
C GLN A 122 -28.22 10.31 -9.14
N GLN A 123 -27.53 9.40 -9.83
CA GLN A 123 -28.26 8.34 -10.56
C GLN A 123 -27.56 7.02 -10.84
N GLN A 124 -26.49 6.65 -10.12
CA GLN A 124 -25.96 5.27 -10.19
C GLN A 124 -26.07 4.53 -8.84
N PRO A 125 -26.45 3.25 -8.84
CA PRO A 125 -26.60 2.47 -7.61
C PRO A 125 -25.30 2.40 -6.80
N LEU A 126 -25.38 2.83 -5.54
CA LEU A 126 -24.32 2.95 -4.51
C LEU A 126 -23.56 1.66 -4.13
N LEU A 127 -23.71 0.57 -4.88
CA LEU A 127 -23.28 -0.78 -4.47
C LEU A 127 -22.10 -1.35 -5.27
N ALA A 128 -21.59 -0.65 -6.29
CA ALA A 128 -20.55 -1.17 -7.19
C ALA A 128 -19.28 -0.31 -7.32
N VAL A 129 -19.13 0.76 -6.53
CA VAL A 129 -17.96 1.67 -6.66
C VAL A 129 -16.75 1.06 -5.96
N LYS A 130 -15.84 0.54 -6.79
CA LYS A 130 -14.57 -0.04 -6.37
C LYS A 130 -13.54 1.06 -6.12
N VAL A 131 -12.78 0.95 -5.03
CA VAL A 131 -11.67 1.87 -4.72
C VAL A 131 -10.62 1.78 -5.83
N ALA A 132 -10.43 2.91 -6.52
CA ALA A 132 -9.42 3.09 -7.55
C ALA A 132 -8.00 3.05 -6.96
N LEU A 133 -7.01 2.67 -7.78
CA LEU A 133 -5.62 2.60 -7.36
C LEU A 133 -5.10 3.97 -6.88
N GLU A 134 -5.46 5.05 -7.57
CA GLU A 134 -5.06 6.41 -7.23
C GLU A 134 -5.48 6.80 -5.80
N GLN A 135 -6.74 6.53 -5.44
CA GLN A 135 -7.24 6.82 -4.09
C GLN A 135 -6.63 5.92 -3.02
N LEU A 136 -6.33 4.66 -3.37
CA LEU A 136 -5.55 3.79 -2.50
C LEU A 136 -4.15 4.37 -2.28
N MET A 137 -3.47 4.80 -3.35
CA MET A 137 -2.13 5.42 -3.27
C MET A 137 -2.15 6.65 -2.37
N ILE A 138 -3.07 7.60 -2.59
CA ILE A 138 -3.23 8.80 -1.75
C ILE A 138 -3.36 8.43 -0.27
N SER A 139 -4.23 7.45 0.03
CA SER A 139 -4.44 7.00 1.41
C SER A 139 -3.22 6.32 2.02
N ILE A 140 -2.44 5.59 1.22
CA ILE A 140 -1.17 4.97 1.65
C ILE A 140 -0.11 6.04 1.94
N LEU A 141 -0.04 7.10 1.13
CA LEU A 141 0.86 8.24 1.34
C LEU A 141 0.53 9.06 2.60
N ASP A 142 -0.71 8.99 3.08
CA ASP A 142 -1.15 9.55 4.36
C ASP A 142 -0.81 8.69 5.58
N ASP A 143 -0.31 7.47 5.39
CA ASP A 143 0.14 6.65 6.51
C ASP A 143 1.43 7.21 7.14
N PRO A 144 1.48 7.40 8.47
CA PRO A 144 2.66 7.97 9.13
C PRO A 144 3.96 7.18 8.91
N SER A 145 3.89 5.85 8.76
CA SER A 145 5.08 5.03 8.53
C SER A 145 5.64 5.26 7.13
N VAL A 146 4.76 5.40 6.13
CA VAL A 146 5.13 5.69 4.73
C VAL A 146 5.69 7.10 4.61
N SER A 147 4.99 8.10 5.18
CA SER A 147 5.41 9.50 5.16
C SER A 147 6.79 9.70 5.80
N ARG A 148 7.08 8.99 6.90
CA ARG A 148 8.41 9.01 7.52
C ARG A 148 9.51 8.52 6.58
N VAL A 149 9.31 7.37 5.92
CA VAL A 149 10.28 6.80 4.98
C VAL A 149 10.48 7.71 3.77
N MET A 150 9.40 8.33 3.26
CA MET A 150 9.49 9.31 2.18
C MET A 150 10.37 10.50 2.60
N LYS A 151 10.18 11.02 3.80
CA LYS A 151 11.00 12.12 4.33
C LYS A 151 12.48 11.72 4.48
N GLU A 152 12.77 10.49 4.90
CA GLU A 152 14.15 9.95 4.97
C GLU A 152 14.83 9.93 3.58
N ALA A 153 14.06 9.76 2.51
CA ALA A 153 14.53 9.81 1.13
C ALA A 153 14.46 11.20 0.48
N GLY A 154 14.08 12.25 1.23
CA GLY A 154 13.96 13.62 0.75
C GLY A 154 12.63 13.95 0.05
N PHE A 155 11.66 13.02 0.03
CA PHE A 155 10.34 13.27 -0.55
C PHE A 155 9.36 13.87 0.47
N SER A 156 8.50 14.75 -0.02
CA SER A 156 7.28 15.16 0.68
C SER A 156 6.08 14.39 0.15
N SER A 157 5.42 13.61 1.01
CA SER A 157 4.20 12.88 0.62
C SER A 157 3.09 13.83 0.15
N THR A 158 3.04 15.06 0.67
CA THR A 158 2.04 16.06 0.23
C THR A 158 2.34 16.59 -1.17
N GLN A 159 3.61 16.73 -1.56
CA GLN A 159 3.97 17.13 -2.92
C GLN A 159 3.73 16.01 -3.92
N VAL A 160 4.09 14.77 -3.58
CA VAL A 160 3.84 13.60 -4.43
C VAL A 160 2.34 13.43 -4.69
N LYS A 161 1.49 13.57 -3.66
CA LYS A 161 0.02 13.52 -3.80
C LYS A 161 -0.55 14.57 -4.75
N LYS A 162 0.10 15.73 -4.93
CA LYS A 162 -0.36 16.76 -5.87
C LYS A 162 -0.08 16.41 -7.34
N GLN A 163 0.75 15.39 -7.59
CA GLN A 163 1.06 14.86 -8.92
C GLN A 163 0.23 13.60 -9.25
N CYS A 164 -0.67 13.22 -8.35
CA CYS A 164 -1.50 12.03 -8.44
C CYS A 164 -2.85 12.38 -9.07
#